data_AF-A0A4Y9QD31-F1
#
_entry.id   AF-A0A4Y9QD31-F1
#
_cell.length_a   1.000
_cell.length_b   1.000
_cell.length_c   1.000
_cell.angle_alpha   90.00
_cell.angle_beta   90.00
_cell.angle_gamma   90.00
#
_symmetry.space_group_name_H-M   'P 1'
#
loop_
_entity.id
_entity.type
_entity.pdbx_description
1 polymer ?
#
loop_
_entity_poly.entity_id
_entity_poly.type
_entity_poly.pdbx_seq_one_letter_code
_entity_poly.pdbx_strand_id
1 'polypeptide(L)'
;MVEPALEYFDHPDHKELRALVERVIFTRVVDLGWTPERLGVLERGRRAGRHDGPVERYGKKNQWIGFYEVLGRIADNRQLRERWNDKVEPFAYESAEQLVYRDIDPTVLTPGGIEDPDPQEHAWFAPVHASFPSEVAEGYPEDLEGVPDPLDLITLTAPDGTDWLSLMRHANWTQVLPPEIEA
;
A
#
# COMPACT_ATOMS: atom_id res chain seq x y z
N MET A 1 -9.23 5.63 -7.56
CA MET A 1 -7.88 6.19 -7.75
C MET A 1 -7.96 7.58 -8.34
N VAL A 2 -8.55 7.75 -9.54
CA VAL A 2 -8.69 9.08 -10.17
C VAL A 2 -9.54 10.05 -9.34
N GLU A 3 -10.71 9.62 -8.89
CA GLU A 3 -11.70 10.50 -8.26
C GLU A 3 -11.21 11.17 -6.96
N PRO A 4 -10.65 10.46 -5.95
CA PRO A 4 -10.17 11.11 -4.74
C PRO A 4 -9.07 12.16 -4.98
N ALA A 5 -8.17 11.92 -5.95
CA ALA A 5 -7.06 12.84 -6.23
C ALA A 5 -7.54 14.13 -6.91
N LEU A 6 -8.64 14.08 -7.67
CA LEU A 6 -9.13 15.25 -8.40
C LEU A 6 -10.01 16.17 -7.55
N GLU A 7 -10.52 15.70 -6.41
CA GLU A 7 -11.35 16.51 -5.50
C GLU A 7 -10.58 17.68 -4.87
N TYR A 8 -9.25 17.55 -4.78
CA TYR A 8 -8.38 18.57 -4.21
C TYR A 8 -8.11 19.74 -5.14
N PHE A 9 -8.42 19.66 -6.43
CA PHE A 9 -8.21 20.81 -7.32
C PHE A 9 -9.38 21.80 -7.23
N ASP A 10 -9.06 23.08 -7.28
CA ASP A 10 -10.05 24.13 -7.46
C ASP A 10 -10.58 24.10 -8.90
N HIS A 11 -11.68 23.38 -9.11
CA HIS A 11 -12.34 23.25 -10.40
C HIS A 11 -13.88 23.20 -10.23
N PRO A 12 -14.64 24.01 -10.99
CA PRO A 12 -16.09 24.10 -10.79
C PRO A 12 -16.85 22.83 -11.22
N ASP A 13 -16.33 22.10 -12.21
CA ASP A 13 -16.93 20.85 -12.69
C ASP A 13 -15.94 19.67 -12.55
N HIS A 14 -15.98 19.00 -11.40
CA HIS A 14 -15.14 17.82 -11.16
C HIS A 14 -15.54 16.62 -12.02
N LYS A 15 -16.78 16.56 -12.51
CA LYS A 15 -17.26 15.44 -13.35
C LYS A 15 -16.68 15.55 -14.75
N GLU A 16 -16.68 16.73 -15.32
CA GLU A 16 -16.02 17.01 -16.60
C GLU A 16 -14.50 16.79 -16.49
N LEU A 17 -13.88 17.34 -15.43
CA LEU A 17 -12.44 17.16 -15.19
C LEU A 17 -12.07 15.68 -15.13
N ARG A 18 -12.85 14.88 -14.39
CA ARG A 18 -12.65 13.42 -14.32
C ARG A 18 -12.75 12.76 -15.69
N ALA A 19 -13.77 13.08 -16.48
CA ALA A 19 -13.95 12.49 -17.81
C ALA A 19 -12.78 12.82 -18.75
N LEU A 20 -12.26 14.05 -18.68
CA LEU A 20 -11.07 14.47 -19.43
C LEU A 20 -9.83 13.70 -18.98
N VAL A 21 -9.62 13.56 -17.68
CA VAL A 21 -8.50 12.81 -17.10
C VAL A 21 -8.55 11.35 -17.51
N GLU A 22 -9.69 10.68 -17.38
CA GLU A 22 -9.87 9.29 -17.80
C GLU A 22 -9.56 9.11 -19.30
N ARG A 23 -9.97 10.05 -20.15
CA ARG A 23 -9.65 10.05 -21.58
C ARG A 23 -8.16 10.22 -21.85
N VAL A 24 -7.48 11.13 -21.14
CA VAL A 24 -6.03 11.34 -21.27
C VAL A 24 -5.27 10.09 -20.84
N ILE A 25 -5.65 9.47 -19.71
CA ILE A 25 -5.04 8.23 -19.24
C ILE A 25 -5.22 7.13 -20.28
N PHE A 26 -6.43 6.94 -20.81
CA PHE A 26 -6.68 5.94 -21.85
C PHE A 26 -5.82 6.17 -23.10
N THR A 27 -5.76 7.42 -23.58
CA THR A 27 -4.93 7.79 -24.73
C THR A 27 -3.47 7.46 -24.46
N ARG A 28 -2.98 7.82 -23.26
CA ARG A 28 -1.61 7.55 -22.87
C ARG A 28 -1.29 6.05 -22.78
N VAL A 29 -2.23 5.24 -22.29
CA VAL A 29 -2.10 3.78 -22.26
C VAL A 29 -1.94 3.20 -23.67
N VAL A 30 -2.69 3.72 -24.65
CA VAL A 30 -2.57 3.35 -26.06
C VAL A 30 -1.23 3.80 -26.63
N ASP A 31 -0.78 5.02 -26.33
CA ASP A 31 0.52 5.55 -26.78
C ASP A 31 1.71 4.75 -26.23
N LEU A 32 1.58 4.20 -25.01
CA LEU A 32 2.54 3.27 -24.42
C LEU A 32 2.51 1.86 -25.08
N GLY A 33 1.70 1.69 -26.12
CA GLY A 33 1.65 0.48 -26.94
C GLY A 33 0.72 -0.60 -26.42
N TRP A 34 -0.12 -0.30 -25.42
CA TRP A 34 -1.10 -1.26 -24.94
C TRP A 34 -2.20 -1.47 -25.98
N THR A 35 -2.41 -2.73 -26.34
CA THR A 35 -3.49 -3.18 -27.22
C THR A 35 -4.02 -4.52 -26.70
N PRO A 36 -5.32 -4.83 -26.88
CA PRO A 36 -5.87 -6.13 -26.51
C PRO A 36 -5.12 -7.30 -27.15
N GLU A 37 -4.66 -7.14 -28.39
CA GLU A 37 -3.97 -8.16 -29.18
C GLU A 37 -2.54 -8.42 -28.68
N ARG A 38 -1.83 -7.39 -28.22
CA ARG A 38 -0.44 -7.53 -27.74
C ARG A 38 -0.37 -7.88 -26.26
N LEU A 39 -1.00 -7.07 -25.43
CA LEU A 39 -0.85 -7.16 -23.96
C LEU A 39 -2.08 -7.78 -23.30
N GLY A 40 -3.27 -7.59 -23.88
CA GLY A 40 -4.49 -8.21 -23.35
C GLY A 40 -4.41 -9.74 -23.36
N VAL A 41 -3.84 -10.34 -24.43
CA VAL A 41 -3.58 -11.78 -24.53
C VAL A 41 -2.66 -12.29 -23.42
N LEU A 42 -1.54 -11.61 -23.19
CA LEU A 42 -0.52 -11.98 -22.20
C LEU A 42 -1.03 -11.85 -20.76
N GLU A 43 -2.01 -10.97 -20.55
CA GLU A 43 -2.67 -10.77 -19.27
C GLU A 43 -3.87 -11.72 -19.03
N ARG A 44 -4.29 -12.50 -20.04
CA ARG A 44 -5.34 -13.51 -19.84
C ARG A 44 -4.85 -14.58 -18.87
N GLY A 45 -5.69 -14.96 -17.91
CA GLY A 45 -5.35 -15.94 -16.87
C GLY A 45 -4.54 -15.35 -15.70
N ARG A 46 -3.98 -14.13 -15.82
CA ARG A 46 -3.31 -13.41 -14.74
C ARG A 46 -4.28 -12.70 -13.78
N ARG A 47 -5.49 -13.23 -13.63
CA ARG A 47 -6.49 -12.75 -12.67
C ARG A 47 -6.32 -13.60 -11.42
N ALA A 48 -5.52 -13.12 -10.47
CA ALA A 48 -5.49 -13.73 -9.14
C ALA A 48 -6.89 -13.69 -8.50
N GLY A 49 -7.26 -14.79 -7.86
CA GLY A 49 -8.33 -14.79 -6.86
C GLY A 49 -7.92 -13.92 -5.67
N ARG A 50 -8.86 -13.62 -4.76
CA ARG A 50 -8.59 -12.77 -3.58
C ARG A 50 -7.46 -13.26 -2.65
N HIS A 51 -7.00 -14.51 -2.82
CA HIS A 51 -5.96 -15.15 -2.00
C HIS A 51 -4.56 -15.14 -2.62
N ASP A 52 -4.44 -15.00 -3.94
CA ASP A 52 -3.15 -14.86 -4.60
C ASP A 52 -2.84 -13.36 -4.66
N GLY A 53 -1.67 -12.94 -4.20
CA GLY A 53 -1.27 -11.52 -4.11
C GLY A 53 -1.51 -10.71 -5.40
N PRO A 54 -1.46 -9.36 -5.32
CA PRO A 54 -1.84 -8.50 -6.42
C PRO A 54 -1.03 -8.79 -7.69
N VAL A 55 -1.66 -9.47 -8.67
CA VAL A 55 -1.00 -9.76 -9.93
C VAL A 55 -0.81 -8.46 -10.71
N GLU A 56 0.46 -8.12 -10.94
CA GLU A 56 0.83 -6.98 -11.74
C GLU A 56 0.43 -7.18 -13.21
N ARG A 57 -0.30 -6.18 -13.74
CA ARG A 57 -0.73 -6.13 -15.14
C ARG A 57 -0.08 -4.94 -15.82
N TYR A 58 0.44 -5.13 -17.03
CA TYR A 58 0.99 -4.06 -17.88
C TYR A 58 -0.03 -2.95 -18.11
N GLY A 59 -1.30 -3.29 -18.34
CA GLY A 59 -2.37 -2.30 -18.50
C GLY A 59 -2.53 -1.40 -17.27
N LYS A 60 -2.46 -1.99 -16.06
CA LYS A 60 -2.53 -1.24 -14.80
C LYS A 60 -1.29 -0.36 -14.61
N LYS A 61 -0.09 -0.85 -14.92
CA LYS A 61 1.15 -0.06 -14.89
C LYS A 61 1.07 1.14 -15.84
N ASN A 62 0.60 0.93 -17.07
CA ASN A 62 0.44 2.01 -18.05
C ASN A 62 -0.61 3.04 -17.59
N GLN A 63 -1.71 2.60 -16.96
CA GLN A 63 -2.71 3.50 -16.38
C GLN A 63 -2.12 4.37 -15.28
N TRP A 64 -1.28 3.81 -14.41
CA TRP A 64 -0.56 4.57 -13.38
C TRP A 64 0.36 5.63 -13.98
N ILE A 65 1.14 5.27 -15.02
CA ILE A 65 2.00 6.24 -15.72
C ILE A 65 1.15 7.41 -16.26
N GLY A 66 0.08 7.10 -17.00
CA GLY A 66 -0.80 8.14 -17.54
C GLY A 66 -1.48 8.98 -16.46
N PHE A 67 -1.85 8.35 -15.33
CA PHE A 67 -2.46 9.02 -14.19
C PHE A 67 -1.49 10.02 -13.54
N TYR A 68 -0.25 9.63 -13.24
CA TYR A 68 0.72 10.55 -12.65
C TYR A 68 1.13 11.67 -13.60
N GLU A 69 1.27 11.39 -14.90
CA GLU A 69 1.56 12.42 -15.91
C GLU A 69 0.46 13.48 -16.01
N VAL A 70 -0.81 13.08 -16.07
CA VAL A 70 -1.92 14.05 -16.14
C VAL A 70 -2.13 14.78 -14.82
N LEU A 71 -1.94 14.09 -13.69
CA LEU A 71 -2.05 14.70 -12.37
C LEU A 71 -1.01 15.81 -12.17
N GLY A 72 0.25 15.56 -12.55
CA GLY A 72 1.31 16.58 -12.53
C GLY A 72 0.97 17.79 -13.41
N ARG A 73 0.46 17.55 -14.64
CA ARG A 73 0.04 18.64 -15.52
C ARG A 73 -1.09 19.49 -14.93
N ILE A 74 -2.05 18.87 -14.24
CA ILE A 74 -3.12 19.61 -13.57
C ILE A 74 -2.55 20.40 -12.39
N ALA A 75 -1.68 19.78 -11.58
CA ALA A 75 -1.03 20.40 -10.43
C ALA A 75 -0.17 21.63 -10.81
N ASP A 76 0.51 21.60 -11.96
CA ASP A 76 1.28 22.74 -12.46
C ASP A 76 0.41 23.93 -12.89
N ASN A 77 -0.89 23.72 -13.15
CA ASN A 77 -1.77 24.71 -13.78
C ASN A 77 -3.01 25.07 -12.94
N ARG A 78 -3.24 24.41 -11.81
CA ARG A 78 -4.41 24.60 -10.96
C ARG A 78 -4.00 24.69 -9.50
N GLN A 79 -4.71 25.52 -8.76
CA GLN A 79 -4.61 25.55 -7.32
C GLN A 79 -5.33 24.36 -6.71
N LEU A 80 -4.88 23.98 -5.53
CA LEU A 80 -5.55 23.04 -4.65
C LEU A 80 -6.49 23.77 -3.70
N ARG A 81 -7.48 23.07 -3.19
CA ARG A 81 -8.39 23.52 -2.13
C ARG A 81 -8.47 22.48 -1.02
N GLU A 82 -8.66 22.97 0.19
CA GLU A 82 -8.96 22.11 1.34
C GLU A 82 -10.39 21.56 1.23
N ARG A 83 -10.50 20.23 1.08
CA ARG A 83 -11.81 19.55 0.95
C ARG A 83 -12.73 19.80 2.14
N TRP A 84 -12.19 19.95 3.35
CA TRP A 84 -12.94 19.99 4.60
C TRP A 84 -13.01 21.39 5.22
N ASN A 85 -12.42 22.40 4.57
CA ASN A 85 -12.35 23.75 5.10
C ASN A 85 -12.42 24.80 4.00
N ASP A 86 -13.64 25.17 3.62
CA ASP A 86 -13.93 26.18 2.59
C ASP A 86 -13.45 27.61 2.96
N LYS A 87 -12.91 27.83 4.17
CA LYS A 87 -12.32 29.11 4.57
C LYS A 87 -10.86 29.25 4.18
N VAL A 88 -10.23 28.16 3.74
CA VAL A 88 -8.85 28.19 3.24
C VAL A 88 -8.90 28.57 1.77
N GLU A 89 -8.25 29.68 1.43
CA GLU A 89 -8.10 30.10 0.05
C GLU A 89 -7.31 29.05 -0.75
N PRO A 90 -7.63 28.85 -2.04
CA PRO A 90 -6.89 27.92 -2.88
C PRO A 90 -5.38 28.22 -2.91
N PHE A 91 -4.57 27.18 -2.85
CA PHE A 91 -3.11 27.27 -2.71
C PHE A 91 -2.38 26.47 -3.80
N ALA A 92 -1.11 26.78 -4.05
CA ALA A 92 -0.32 26.06 -5.05
C ALA A 92 0.04 24.65 -4.58
N TYR A 93 0.20 23.72 -5.52
CA TYR A 93 0.76 22.40 -5.23
C TYR A 93 2.23 22.52 -4.83
N GLU A 94 2.61 21.90 -3.71
CA GLU A 94 3.97 21.91 -3.17
C GLU A 94 4.56 20.49 -3.04
N SER A 95 3.71 19.49 -2.75
CA SER A 95 4.20 18.15 -2.43
C SER A 95 3.19 17.04 -2.75
N ALA A 96 3.69 15.84 -3.07
CA ALA A 96 2.87 14.72 -3.54
C ALA A 96 1.79 14.28 -2.53
N GLU A 97 2.05 14.44 -1.24
CA GLU A 97 1.15 14.06 -0.14
C GLU A 97 -0.16 14.85 -0.15
N GLN A 98 -0.18 16.01 -0.82
CA GLN A 98 -1.36 16.85 -0.94
C GLN A 98 -2.40 16.28 -1.91
N LEU A 99 -2.01 15.35 -2.80
CA LEU A 99 -2.88 14.80 -3.86
C LEU A 99 -3.06 13.29 -3.77
N VAL A 100 -2.01 12.57 -3.42
CA VAL A 100 -1.97 11.11 -3.42
C VAL A 100 -1.23 10.60 -2.20
N TYR A 101 -1.57 9.39 -1.76
CA TYR A 101 -0.78 8.71 -0.75
C TYR A 101 0.62 8.42 -1.30
N ARG A 102 1.65 8.54 -0.44
CA ARG A 102 3.03 8.19 -0.81
C ARG A 102 3.08 6.71 -1.19
N ASP A 103 3.46 6.42 -2.42
CA ASP A 103 3.73 5.05 -2.89
C ASP A 103 5.18 4.60 -2.59
N ILE A 104 5.90 5.38 -1.76
CA ILE A 104 7.26 5.11 -1.32
C ILE A 104 7.33 5.45 0.17
N ASP A 105 7.80 4.51 0.98
CA ASP A 105 8.14 4.78 2.37
C ASP A 105 9.56 5.41 2.41
N PRO A 106 9.70 6.71 2.75
CA PRO A 106 10.99 7.37 2.79
C PRO A 106 11.90 6.85 3.92
N THR A 107 11.39 6.00 4.81
CA THR A 107 12.17 5.33 5.87
C THR A 107 12.79 4.02 5.39
N VAL A 108 12.34 3.49 4.24
CA VAL A 108 12.94 2.30 3.62
C VAL A 108 14.18 2.71 2.83
N LEU A 109 15.30 2.74 3.54
CA LEU A 109 16.63 2.91 2.96
C LEU A 109 17.21 1.52 2.65
N THR A 110 16.80 0.90 1.54
CA THR A 110 17.38 -0.37 1.06
C THR A 110 18.30 -0.16 -0.15
N PRO A 111 19.48 0.49 0.01
CA PRO A 111 20.49 0.51 -1.03
C PRO A 111 21.09 -0.90 -1.15
N GLY A 112 20.59 -1.68 -2.12
CA GLY A 112 21.06 -3.05 -2.38
C GLY A 112 19.96 -4.03 -2.78
N GLY A 113 18.69 -3.65 -2.64
CA GLY A 113 17.55 -4.55 -2.83
C GLY A 113 16.98 -5.04 -1.50
N ILE A 114 15.85 -5.75 -1.58
CA ILE A 114 15.23 -6.42 -0.44
C ILE A 114 15.63 -7.88 -0.57
N GLU A 115 16.58 -8.33 0.25
CA GLU A 115 16.72 -9.77 0.49
C GLU A 115 15.53 -10.19 1.33
N ASP A 116 14.91 -11.32 0.99
CA ASP A 116 13.87 -11.88 1.84
C ASP A 116 14.50 -12.16 3.21
N PRO A 117 13.97 -11.56 4.30
CA PRO A 117 14.53 -11.81 5.62
C PRO A 117 14.46 -13.30 5.91
N ASP A 118 15.53 -13.86 6.51
CA ASP A 118 15.48 -15.23 7.01
C ASP A 118 14.29 -15.33 7.98
N PRO A 119 13.34 -16.27 7.78
CA PRO A 119 12.19 -16.44 8.66
C PRO A 119 12.57 -16.65 10.14
N GLN A 120 13.81 -17.07 10.41
CA GLN A 120 14.35 -17.27 11.76
C GLN A 120 15.07 -16.02 12.31
N GLU A 121 15.42 -15.05 11.48
CA GLU A 121 16.03 -13.80 11.92
C GLU A 121 14.96 -12.78 12.29
N HIS A 122 14.78 -12.59 13.60
CA HIS A 122 13.91 -11.55 14.12
C HIS A 122 14.63 -10.21 14.13
N ALA A 123 14.02 -9.19 13.53
CA ALA A 123 14.51 -7.84 13.64
C ALA A 123 14.58 -7.40 15.11
N TRP A 124 15.65 -6.71 15.51
CA TRP A 124 15.83 -6.26 16.91
C TRP A 124 14.67 -5.38 17.42
N PHE A 125 13.98 -4.69 16.50
CA PHE A 125 12.80 -3.86 16.81
C PHE A 125 11.49 -4.66 16.91
N ALA A 126 11.51 -5.97 16.65
CA ALA A 126 10.39 -6.89 16.78
C ALA A 126 10.87 -8.30 17.23
N PRO A 127 11.52 -8.44 18.40
CA PRO A 127 12.21 -9.67 18.77
C PRO A 127 11.29 -10.79 19.29
N VAL A 128 10.02 -10.46 19.60
CA VAL A 128 9.09 -11.38 20.27
C VAL A 128 7.93 -11.75 19.36
N HIS A 129 7.64 -13.06 19.29
CA HIS A 129 6.62 -13.66 18.44
C HIS A 129 5.72 -14.59 19.25
N ALA A 130 4.44 -14.69 18.86
CA ALA A 130 3.54 -15.69 19.41
C ALA A 130 3.93 -17.10 18.97
N SER A 131 3.74 -18.06 19.87
CA SER A 131 3.98 -19.49 19.63
C SER A 131 2.70 -20.26 19.90
N PHE A 132 1.93 -20.54 18.86
CA PHE A 132 0.69 -21.30 18.99
C PHE A 132 0.94 -22.80 18.88
N PRO A 133 0.11 -23.64 19.54
CA PRO A 133 0.13 -25.09 19.32
C PRO A 133 -0.06 -25.44 17.84
N SER A 134 0.40 -26.60 17.40
CA SER A 134 0.14 -27.10 16.04
C SER A 134 -1.25 -27.72 15.86
N GLU A 135 -1.99 -27.87 16.95
CA GLU A 135 -3.31 -28.53 16.97
C GLU A 135 -4.42 -27.55 16.58
N VAL A 136 -5.37 -28.01 15.79
CA VAL A 136 -6.52 -27.21 15.37
C VAL A 136 -7.39 -26.93 16.59
N ALA A 137 -7.57 -25.67 16.94
CA ALA A 137 -8.43 -25.30 18.05
C ALA A 137 -9.88 -25.73 17.76
N GLU A 138 -10.45 -26.59 18.62
CA GLU A 138 -11.84 -27.03 18.51
C GLU A 138 -12.85 -25.96 19.00
N GLY A 139 -12.34 -24.86 19.58
CA GLY A 139 -13.13 -23.78 20.15
C GLY A 139 -12.33 -22.48 20.29
N TYR A 140 -12.95 -21.48 20.90
CA TYR A 140 -12.27 -20.22 21.21
C TYR A 140 -11.26 -20.45 22.34
N PRO A 141 -10.05 -19.85 22.30
CA PRO A 141 -9.05 -20.01 23.35
C PRO A 141 -9.60 -19.54 24.71
N GLU A 142 -9.38 -20.34 25.75
CA GLU A 142 -9.80 -20.03 27.13
C GLU A 142 -8.77 -19.19 27.89
N ASP A 143 -7.55 -19.09 27.36
CA ASP A 143 -6.44 -18.34 27.92
C ASP A 143 -5.59 -17.64 26.84
N LEU A 144 -4.45 -17.09 27.25
CA LEU A 144 -3.48 -16.41 26.40
C LEU A 144 -2.23 -17.27 26.17
N GLU A 145 -2.32 -18.60 26.29
CA GLU A 145 -1.18 -19.49 26.06
C GLU A 145 -0.64 -19.30 24.63
N GLY A 146 0.68 -19.11 24.52
CA GLY A 146 1.34 -18.81 23.25
C GLY A 146 1.32 -17.33 22.83
N VAL A 147 0.55 -16.47 23.49
CA VAL A 147 0.60 -15.01 23.29
C VAL A 147 1.72 -14.42 24.14
N PRO A 148 2.62 -13.59 23.58
CA PRO A 148 3.69 -12.96 24.35
C PRO A 148 3.18 -11.98 25.41
N ASP A 149 3.98 -11.73 26.45
CA ASP A 149 3.69 -10.69 27.43
C ASP A 149 3.59 -9.33 26.71
N PRO A 150 2.50 -8.57 26.90
CA PRO A 150 2.37 -7.23 26.36
C PRO A 150 3.55 -6.28 26.68
N LEU A 151 4.22 -6.49 27.82
CA LEU A 151 5.42 -5.72 28.18
C LEU A 151 6.56 -6.01 27.22
N ASP A 152 6.82 -7.27 26.90
CA ASP A 152 7.84 -7.69 25.93
C ASP A 152 7.53 -7.22 24.50
N LEU A 153 6.30 -6.79 24.24
CA LEU A 153 5.91 -6.20 22.96
C LEU A 153 6.27 -4.71 22.86
N ILE A 154 6.38 -4.01 23.98
CA ILE A 154 6.64 -2.56 24.01
C ILE A 154 8.05 -2.23 24.48
N THR A 155 8.70 -3.09 25.28
CA THR A 155 10.10 -2.96 25.68
C THR A 155 11.00 -3.65 24.66
N LEU A 156 12.01 -2.93 24.19
CA LEU A 156 12.93 -3.42 23.16
C LEU A 156 14.37 -3.12 23.60
N THR A 157 15.29 -4.02 23.29
CA THR A 157 16.72 -3.77 23.50
C THR A 157 17.42 -3.82 22.14
N ALA A 158 18.05 -2.70 21.77
CA ALA A 158 18.80 -2.60 20.53
C ALA A 158 20.11 -3.43 20.60
N PRO A 159 20.74 -3.75 19.45
CA PRO A 159 21.98 -4.54 19.43
C PRO A 159 23.16 -3.90 20.19
N ASP A 160 23.11 -2.59 20.41
CA ASP A 160 24.09 -1.85 21.21
C ASP A 160 23.81 -1.86 22.73
N GLY A 161 22.74 -2.52 23.16
CA GLY A 161 22.30 -2.62 24.55
C GLY A 161 21.41 -1.47 25.02
N THR A 162 21.01 -0.56 24.14
CA THR A 162 20.10 0.54 24.50
C THR A 162 18.66 0.04 24.65
N ASP A 163 18.00 0.44 25.73
CA ASP A 163 16.58 0.14 25.94
C ASP A 163 15.68 1.18 25.26
N TRP A 164 14.65 0.69 24.57
CA TRP A 164 13.67 1.45 23.82
C TRP A 164 12.24 1.11 24.25
N LEU A 165 11.35 2.08 24.10
CA LEU A 165 9.90 1.91 24.27
C LEU A 165 9.21 2.16 22.93
N SER A 166 8.53 1.14 22.41
CA SER A 166 7.71 1.27 21.21
C SER A 166 6.42 2.04 21.51
N LEU A 167 6.24 3.19 20.86
CA LEU A 167 5.02 4.01 21.00
C LEU A 167 3.88 3.54 20.11
N MET A 168 4.21 2.89 18.99
CA MET A 168 3.24 2.32 18.07
C MET A 168 3.78 0.99 17.54
N ARG A 169 3.06 -0.10 17.81
CA ARG A 169 3.34 -1.43 17.26
C ARG A 169 2.04 -2.08 16.82
N HIS A 170 2.07 -2.69 15.65
CA HIS A 170 1.01 -3.56 15.16
C HIS A 170 1.61 -4.93 14.87
N ALA A 171 1.18 -5.95 15.61
CA ALA A 171 1.60 -7.34 15.41
C ALA A 171 0.39 -8.18 15.02
N ASN A 172 0.57 -9.06 14.04
CA ASN A 172 -0.41 -10.07 13.67
C ASN A 172 0.33 -11.41 13.60
N TRP A 173 -0.20 -12.42 14.29
CA TRP A 173 0.31 -13.77 14.25
C TRP A 173 -0.82 -14.71 13.86
N THR A 174 -0.50 -15.70 13.04
CA THR A 174 -1.45 -16.69 12.57
C THR A 174 -0.92 -18.05 12.95
N GLN A 175 -1.76 -18.86 13.59
CA GLN A 175 -1.45 -20.26 13.85
C GLN A 175 -1.33 -20.99 12.50
N VAL A 176 -0.20 -21.67 12.28
CA VAL A 176 0.00 -22.49 11.09
C VAL A 176 -0.79 -23.78 11.27
N LEU A 177 -1.75 -24.02 10.39
CA LEU A 177 -2.59 -25.22 10.45
C LEU A 177 -1.92 -26.37 9.69
N PRO A 178 -2.16 -27.63 10.06
CA PRO A 178 -1.70 -28.77 9.29
C PRO A 178 -2.24 -28.73 7.85
N PRO A 179 -1.48 -29.20 6.84
CA PRO A 179 -1.89 -29.15 5.43
C PRO A 179 -3.18 -29.94 5.12
N GLU A 180 -3.61 -30.82 6.02
CA GLU A 180 -4.88 -31.56 5.92
C GLU A 180 -6.12 -30.68 6.14
N ILE A 181 -5.95 -29.49 6.73
CA ILE A 181 -7.01 -28.52 7.07
C ILE A 181 -7.03 -27.33 6.09
N GLU A 182 -5.91 -27.04 5.41
CA GLU A 182 -5.76 -25.88 4.50
C GLU A 182 -6.42 -26.05 3.11
N ALA A 183 -7.15 -27.15 2.85
CA ALA A 183 -7.72 -27.50 1.55
C ALA A 183 -9.11 -26.93 1.25
#